data_AF-A0A382LM95-F1
#
_entry.id   AF-A0A382LM95-F1
#
_cell.length_a   1.000
_cell.length_b   1.000
_cell.length_c   1.000
_cell.angle_alpha   90.00
_cell.angle_beta   90.00
_cell.angle_gamma   90.00
#
_symmetry.space_group_name_H-M   'P 1'
#
loop_
_entity.id
_entity.type
_entity.pdbx_description
1 polymer ?
#
loop_
_entity_poly.entity_id
_entity_poly.type
_entity_poly.pdbx_seq_one_letter_code
_entity_poly.pdbx_strand_id
1 'polypeptide(L)'
;SKLGVKYKIVQGYIYAKAPKGLIGNTIKFPKISVGATENLIIAASFAKGKTILRNCAIEPEVKDLINFLRKMGCNIKWTGQRTITIIGVQVLQNLKYKIMFDRIEAVTYMIASALTGGNLKITNINPKIINTEINILKRIGIKIKIKGNEINIVGKSKIKNIKLKTAPYPGFPTDLQAQLMVLLCKADGRSEISEKIFENRFMHAPELNRMGAKIKIFGNKAIIEGNINFKAAELMATDLRASVSLILAALTAKGKSIINRIYHLDRGYEQIEKKLSNVGANIRRIS
;
A
#
# COMPACT_ATOMS: atom_id res chain seq x y z
N SER A 1 -13.08 21.22 -11.87
CA SER A 1 -13.86 22.01 -12.84
C SER A 1 -15.30 21.56 -12.97
N LYS A 2 -15.60 20.27 -13.23
CA LYS A 2 -16.97 19.78 -13.45
C LYS A 2 -17.98 20.06 -12.33
N LEU A 3 -17.52 20.26 -11.09
CA LEU A 3 -18.35 20.71 -9.95
C LEU A 3 -18.53 22.24 -9.85
N GLY A 4 -18.19 23.01 -10.90
CA GLY A 4 -18.27 24.48 -10.90
C GLY A 4 -17.02 25.21 -10.36
N VAL A 5 -15.93 24.49 -10.09
CA VAL A 5 -14.66 25.06 -9.62
C VAL A 5 -13.90 25.70 -10.78
N LYS A 6 -13.57 26.99 -10.65
CA LYS A 6 -12.55 27.69 -11.44
C LYS A 6 -11.22 27.64 -10.69
N TYR A 7 -10.12 27.38 -11.39
CA TYR A 7 -8.81 27.40 -10.75
C TYR A 7 -7.77 28.10 -11.62
N LYS A 8 -6.76 28.67 -10.98
CA LYS A 8 -5.55 29.22 -11.61
C LYS A 8 -4.33 28.76 -10.83
N ILE A 9 -3.21 28.63 -11.52
CA ILE A 9 -1.91 28.37 -10.90
C ILE A 9 -1.20 29.71 -10.83
N VAL A 10 -0.82 30.13 -9.62
CA VAL A 10 -0.06 31.35 -9.39
C VAL A 10 1.10 30.99 -8.48
N GLN A 11 2.33 31.24 -8.94
CA GLN A 11 3.56 30.94 -8.18
C GLN A 11 3.63 29.48 -7.69
N GLY A 12 3.13 28.52 -8.48
CA GLY A 12 3.11 27.10 -8.12
C GLY A 12 1.95 26.65 -7.22
N TYR A 13 1.12 27.57 -6.71
CA TYR A 13 -0.05 27.24 -5.90
C TYR A 13 -1.31 27.11 -6.76
N ILE A 14 -2.14 26.12 -6.43
CA ILE A 14 -3.46 25.94 -7.03
C ILE A 14 -4.46 26.81 -6.27
N TYR A 15 -4.87 27.93 -6.86
CA TYR A 15 -5.96 28.76 -6.34
C TYR A 15 -7.27 28.30 -6.96
N ALA A 16 -8.11 27.64 -6.16
CA ALA A 16 -9.41 27.13 -6.58
C ALA A 16 -10.56 27.91 -5.92
N LYS A 17 -11.54 28.36 -6.71
CA LYS A 17 -12.75 29.04 -6.22
C LYS A 17 -13.98 28.44 -6.89
N ALA A 18 -15.06 28.30 -6.12
CA ALA A 18 -16.39 27.94 -6.63
C ALA A 18 -17.36 29.11 -6.35
N PRO A 19 -17.43 30.13 -7.23
CA PRO A 19 -18.18 31.37 -6.95
C PRO A 19 -19.68 31.17 -6.69
N LYS A 20 -20.27 30.11 -7.25
CA LYS A 20 -21.68 29.74 -7.08
C LYS A 20 -21.86 28.56 -6.11
N GLY A 21 -20.85 28.27 -5.29
CA GLY A 21 -20.72 27.02 -4.57
C GLY A 21 -20.36 25.84 -5.49
N LEU A 22 -20.12 24.68 -4.88
CA LEU A 22 -19.96 23.42 -5.63
C LEU A 22 -21.33 22.93 -6.10
N ILE A 23 -21.43 22.49 -7.35
CA ILE A 23 -22.68 22.00 -7.96
C ILE A 23 -22.45 20.57 -8.44
N GLY A 24 -23.36 19.67 -8.08
CA GLY A 24 -23.27 18.25 -8.43
C GLY A 24 -23.29 18.00 -9.93
N ASN A 25 -22.56 16.98 -10.39
CA ASN A 25 -22.46 16.63 -11.81
C ASN A 25 -22.12 15.14 -12.01
N THR A 26 -22.20 14.64 -13.24
CA THR A 26 -21.68 13.32 -13.62
C THR A 26 -20.22 13.42 -14.08
N ILE A 27 -19.33 12.71 -13.40
CA ILE A 27 -17.89 12.73 -13.64
C ILE A 27 -17.41 11.28 -13.86
N LYS A 28 -16.80 11.01 -15.02
CA LYS A 28 -16.12 9.75 -15.31
C LYS A 28 -14.61 9.97 -15.23
N PHE A 29 -13.93 9.21 -14.39
CA PHE A 29 -12.46 9.25 -14.31
C PHE A 29 -11.84 8.57 -15.55
N PRO A 30 -10.84 9.19 -16.21
CA PRO A 30 -10.17 8.59 -17.36
C PRO A 30 -9.28 7.40 -16.96
N LYS A 31 -8.72 7.44 -15.75
CA LYS A 31 -7.97 6.35 -15.11
C LYS A 31 -8.36 6.25 -13.64
N ILE A 32 -8.19 5.06 -13.06
CA ILE A 32 -8.42 4.87 -11.62
C ILE A 32 -7.37 5.68 -10.87
N SER A 33 -7.83 6.51 -9.92
CA SER A 33 -6.98 7.30 -9.03
C SER A 33 -7.63 7.38 -7.66
N VAL A 34 -6.92 6.87 -6.65
CA VAL A 34 -7.38 6.84 -5.25
C VAL A 34 -7.61 8.26 -4.73
N GLY A 35 -6.57 9.09 -4.72
CA GLY A 35 -6.68 10.45 -4.21
C GLY A 35 -7.67 11.34 -4.98
N ALA A 36 -7.81 11.16 -6.30
CA ALA A 36 -8.82 11.92 -7.06
C ALA A 36 -10.25 11.46 -6.73
N THR A 37 -10.45 10.16 -6.47
CA THR A 37 -11.73 9.61 -6.03
C THR A 37 -12.09 10.15 -4.65
N GLU A 38 -11.18 10.06 -3.68
CA GLU A 38 -11.38 10.55 -2.30
C GLU A 38 -11.69 12.04 -2.27
N ASN A 39 -10.89 12.84 -2.97
CA ASN A 39 -11.06 14.29 -3.02
C ASN A 39 -12.42 14.67 -3.61
N LEU A 40 -12.84 14.02 -4.71
CA LEU A 40 -14.17 14.28 -5.29
C LEU A 40 -15.33 13.75 -4.43
N ILE A 41 -15.16 12.66 -3.67
CA ILE A 41 -16.16 12.20 -2.71
C ILE A 41 -16.37 13.25 -1.62
N ILE A 42 -15.29 13.79 -1.05
CA ILE A 42 -15.34 14.82 -0.01
C ILE A 42 -16.00 16.08 -0.57
N ALA A 43 -15.53 16.60 -1.70
CA ALA A 43 -16.07 17.80 -2.32
C ALA A 43 -17.55 17.65 -2.71
N ALA A 44 -17.93 16.52 -3.29
CA ALA A 44 -19.30 16.26 -3.71
C ALA A 44 -20.26 16.06 -2.53
N SER A 45 -19.77 15.68 -1.36
CA SER A 45 -20.58 15.56 -0.14
C SER A 45 -21.17 16.89 0.32
N PHE A 46 -20.62 18.02 -0.12
CA PHE A 46 -21.13 19.38 0.17
C PHE A 46 -21.59 20.13 -1.08
N ALA A 47 -21.60 19.47 -2.25
CA ALA A 47 -22.04 20.11 -3.49
C ALA A 47 -23.57 20.18 -3.56
N LYS A 48 -24.11 21.28 -4.06
CA LYS A 48 -25.56 21.42 -4.29
C LYS A 48 -26.03 20.39 -5.31
N GLY A 49 -26.95 19.52 -4.90
CA GLY A 49 -27.60 18.53 -5.77
C GLY A 49 -26.89 17.18 -5.82
N LYS A 50 -27.10 16.46 -6.93
CA LYS A 50 -26.66 15.08 -7.14
C LYS A 50 -25.34 15.03 -7.93
N THR A 51 -24.37 14.28 -7.43
CA THR A 51 -23.13 13.94 -8.13
C THR A 51 -23.08 12.45 -8.43
N ILE A 52 -22.63 12.07 -9.63
CA ILE A 52 -22.37 10.68 -10.00
C ILE A 52 -20.90 10.55 -10.41
N LEU A 53 -20.13 9.80 -9.65
CA LEU A 53 -18.73 9.50 -9.96
C LEU A 53 -18.65 8.09 -10.59
N ARG A 54 -18.06 7.98 -11.78
CA ARG A 54 -17.89 6.73 -12.53
C ARG A 54 -16.42 6.38 -12.71
N ASN A 55 -16.09 5.10 -12.72
CA ASN A 55 -14.71 4.58 -12.77
C ASN A 55 -13.89 4.96 -11.53
N CYS A 56 -14.52 4.92 -10.36
CA CYS A 56 -13.90 5.24 -9.08
C CYS A 56 -12.87 4.19 -8.65
N ALA A 57 -11.91 4.63 -7.84
CA ALA A 57 -11.14 3.77 -6.95
C ALA A 57 -12.09 3.01 -6.00
N ILE A 58 -11.77 1.76 -5.68
CA ILE A 58 -12.57 0.88 -4.79
C ILE A 58 -11.71 0.26 -3.68
N GLU A 59 -10.53 0.83 -3.49
CA GLU A 59 -9.57 0.54 -2.45
C GLU A 59 -10.26 0.56 -1.08
N PRO A 60 -9.86 -0.31 -0.15
CA PRO A 60 -10.44 -0.38 1.19
C PRO A 60 -10.48 0.98 1.90
N GLU A 61 -9.45 1.79 1.69
CA GLU A 61 -9.33 3.15 2.25
C GLU A 61 -10.43 4.08 1.74
N VAL A 62 -10.80 4.00 0.45
CA VAL A 62 -11.92 4.74 -0.13
C VAL A 62 -13.25 4.31 0.49
N LYS A 63 -13.41 3.00 0.75
CA LYS A 63 -14.61 2.48 1.40
C LYS A 63 -14.71 2.92 2.86
N ASP A 64 -13.58 2.95 3.57
CA ASP A 64 -13.52 3.43 4.96
C ASP A 64 -13.85 4.92 5.05
N LEU A 65 -13.33 5.74 4.12
CA LEU A 65 -13.70 7.16 3.99
C LEU A 65 -15.21 7.34 3.76
N ILE A 66 -15.80 6.56 2.84
CA ILE A 66 -17.25 6.63 2.60
C ILE A 66 -18.03 6.22 3.86
N ASN A 67 -17.60 5.18 4.57
CA ASN A 67 -18.25 4.75 5.81
C ASN A 67 -18.17 5.83 6.89
N PHE A 68 -17.02 6.48 7.03
CA PHE A 68 -16.82 7.63 7.91
C PHE A 68 -17.77 8.77 7.56
N LEU A 69 -17.77 9.24 6.31
CA LEU A 69 -18.63 10.33 5.85
C LEU A 69 -20.12 10.00 6.00
N ARG A 70 -20.54 8.76 5.71
CA ARG A 70 -21.92 8.33 5.93
C ARG A 70 -22.33 8.38 7.39
N LYS A 71 -21.44 7.99 8.32
CA LYS A 71 -21.70 8.11 9.77
C LYS A 71 -21.73 9.56 10.23
N MET A 72 -21.06 10.48 9.54
CA MET A 72 -21.20 11.93 9.78
C MET A 72 -22.49 12.53 9.18
N GLY A 73 -23.29 11.75 8.45
CA GLY A 73 -24.55 12.21 7.84
C GLY A 73 -24.50 12.46 6.32
N CYS A 74 -23.36 12.23 5.64
CA CYS A 74 -23.30 12.37 4.19
C CYS A 74 -24.14 11.29 3.48
N ASN A 75 -24.85 11.67 2.42
CA ASN A 75 -25.65 10.75 1.62
C ASN A 75 -24.84 10.22 0.42
N ILE A 76 -24.10 9.14 0.66
CA ILE A 76 -23.22 8.49 -0.33
C ILE A 76 -23.65 7.03 -0.52
N LYS A 77 -23.83 6.61 -1.77
CA LYS A 77 -24.19 5.23 -2.12
C LYS A 77 -23.36 4.70 -3.29
N TRP A 78 -22.90 3.46 -3.18
CA TRP A 78 -22.43 2.70 -4.34
C TRP A 78 -23.64 2.31 -5.19
N THR A 79 -23.66 2.70 -6.46
CA THR A 79 -24.75 2.40 -7.41
C THR A 79 -24.24 1.55 -8.59
N GLY A 80 -23.11 0.89 -8.41
CA GLY A 80 -22.44 0.02 -9.37
C GLY A 80 -21.04 -0.34 -8.87
N GLN A 81 -20.34 -1.25 -9.55
CA GLN A 81 -19.04 -1.76 -9.07
C GLN A 81 -17.98 -0.67 -8.84
N ARG A 82 -17.94 0.35 -9.70
CA ARG A 82 -17.04 1.52 -9.60
C ARG A 82 -17.80 2.84 -9.78
N THR A 83 -19.06 2.87 -9.35
CA THR A 83 -19.94 4.02 -9.49
C THR A 83 -20.50 4.45 -8.14
N ILE A 84 -20.30 5.71 -7.79
CA ILE A 84 -20.78 6.32 -6.55
C ILE A 84 -21.79 7.41 -6.91
N THR A 85 -22.93 7.42 -6.23
CA THR A 85 -23.89 8.52 -6.24
C THR A 85 -23.83 9.24 -4.90
N ILE A 86 -23.77 10.57 -4.94
CA ILE A 86 -23.67 11.44 -3.77
C ILE A 86 -24.74 12.52 -3.87
N ILE A 87 -25.52 12.69 -2.81
CA ILE A 87 -26.41 13.85 -2.63
C ILE A 87 -25.76 14.74 -1.58
N GLY A 88 -25.42 15.98 -1.96
CA GLY A 88 -24.73 16.87 -1.03
C GLY A 88 -25.60 17.27 0.16
N VAL A 89 -24.95 17.46 1.29
CA VAL A 89 -25.53 17.83 2.58
C VAL A 89 -24.91 19.14 3.08
N GLN A 90 -25.59 19.81 4.00
CA GLN A 90 -25.13 21.10 4.55
C GLN A 90 -24.50 20.98 5.94
N VAL A 91 -24.89 19.96 6.70
CA VAL A 91 -24.51 19.80 8.11
C VAL A 91 -23.95 18.39 8.31
N LEU A 92 -22.91 18.30 9.13
CA LEU A 92 -22.35 17.03 9.59
C LEU A 92 -22.59 16.85 11.09
N GLN A 93 -22.54 15.59 11.51
CA GLN A 93 -22.62 15.21 12.91
C GLN A 93 -21.23 14.93 13.49
N ASN A 94 -21.05 15.28 14.78
CA ASN A 94 -19.89 14.87 15.56
C ASN A 94 -19.90 13.36 15.78
N LEU A 95 -18.71 12.73 15.74
CA LEU A 95 -18.59 11.28 15.70
C LEU A 95 -17.23 10.83 16.25
N LYS A 96 -17.22 9.70 16.97
CA LYS A 96 -16.00 8.90 17.21
C LYS A 96 -15.94 7.75 16.21
N TYR A 97 -14.91 7.71 15.38
CA TYR A 97 -14.75 6.69 14.33
C TYR A 97 -13.49 5.86 14.57
N LYS A 98 -13.60 4.53 14.50
CA LYS A 98 -12.46 3.62 14.49
C LYS A 98 -12.03 3.37 13.05
N ILE A 99 -10.80 3.78 12.72
CA ILE A 99 -10.19 3.55 11.40
C ILE A 99 -9.99 2.06 11.12
N MET A 100 -9.99 1.69 9.85
CA MET A 100 -9.59 0.35 9.43
C MET A 100 -8.12 0.04 9.75
N PHE A 101 -7.75 -1.24 9.79
CA PHE A 101 -6.36 -1.65 9.95
C PHE A 101 -5.53 -1.30 8.71
N ASP A 102 -4.23 -1.08 8.88
CA ASP A 102 -3.31 -0.87 7.75
C ASP A 102 -3.00 -2.21 7.07
N ARG A 103 -3.57 -2.39 5.88
CA ARG A 103 -3.41 -3.60 5.08
C ARG A 103 -2.01 -3.78 4.52
N ILE A 104 -1.27 -2.69 4.28
CA ILE A 104 0.09 -2.73 3.75
C ILE A 104 1.05 -3.12 4.88
N GLU A 105 0.87 -2.55 6.08
CA GLU A 105 1.62 -2.95 7.27
C GLU A 105 1.40 -4.43 7.61
N ALA A 106 0.14 -4.87 7.64
CA ALA A 106 -0.20 -6.27 7.92
C ALA A 106 0.55 -7.23 6.98
N VAL A 107 0.48 -7.00 5.66
CA VAL A 107 1.15 -7.89 4.69
C VAL A 107 2.68 -7.75 4.74
N THR A 108 3.19 -6.59 5.14
CA THR A 108 4.64 -6.40 5.37
C THR A 108 5.15 -7.34 6.47
N TYR A 109 4.42 -7.49 7.58
CA TYR A 109 4.80 -8.45 8.61
C TYR A 109 4.58 -9.91 8.18
N MET A 110 3.59 -10.19 7.35
CA MET A 110 3.45 -11.52 6.72
C MET A 110 4.70 -11.88 5.92
N ILE A 111 5.22 -10.92 5.13
CA ILE A 111 6.45 -11.08 4.36
C ILE A 111 7.67 -11.20 5.28
N ALA A 112 7.74 -10.43 6.37
CA ALA A 112 8.81 -10.55 7.37
C ALA A 112 8.89 -11.99 7.92
N SER A 113 7.76 -12.56 8.34
CA SER A 113 7.69 -13.94 8.81
C SER A 113 8.13 -14.94 7.75
N ALA A 114 7.72 -14.74 6.50
CA ALA A 114 8.07 -15.61 5.38
C ALA A 114 9.58 -15.56 5.05
N LEU A 115 10.21 -14.39 5.16
CA LEU A 115 11.63 -14.16 4.90
C LEU A 115 12.55 -14.76 5.96
N THR A 116 12.17 -14.64 7.23
CA THR A 116 13.04 -14.98 8.37
C THR A 116 12.86 -16.42 8.87
N GLY A 117 11.91 -17.17 8.32
CA GLY A 117 11.56 -18.48 8.88
C GLY A 117 10.70 -18.42 10.14
N GLY A 118 10.28 -17.22 10.56
CA GLY A 118 9.54 -16.98 11.79
C GLY A 118 8.12 -17.53 11.79
N ASN A 119 7.50 -17.50 12.96
CA ASN A 119 6.10 -17.83 13.18
C ASN A 119 5.38 -16.63 13.80
N LEU A 120 4.66 -15.86 12.98
CA LEU A 120 3.97 -14.65 13.42
C LEU A 120 2.46 -14.84 13.42
N LYS A 121 1.83 -14.35 14.50
CA LYS A 121 0.38 -14.14 14.59
C LYS A 121 0.07 -12.65 14.45
N ILE A 122 -0.67 -12.30 13.42
CA ILE A 122 -1.14 -10.93 13.17
C ILE A 122 -2.61 -10.87 13.55
N THR A 123 -2.96 -9.98 14.47
CA THR A 123 -4.31 -9.83 15.05
C THR A 123 -4.97 -8.53 14.60
N ASN A 124 -6.26 -8.35 14.91
CA ASN A 124 -7.03 -7.14 14.61
C ASN A 124 -7.12 -6.77 13.13
N ILE A 125 -7.15 -7.78 12.26
CA ILE A 125 -7.25 -7.61 10.81
C ILE A 125 -8.51 -8.24 10.25
N ASN A 126 -8.89 -7.84 9.03
CA ASN A 126 -9.91 -8.54 8.25
C ASN A 126 -9.24 -9.20 7.03
N PRO A 127 -9.01 -10.53 7.06
CA PRO A 127 -8.34 -11.25 5.97
C PRO A 127 -9.01 -11.09 4.60
N LYS A 128 -10.32 -10.81 4.55
CA LYS A 128 -11.05 -10.59 3.29
C LYS A 128 -10.56 -9.35 2.54
N ILE A 129 -10.04 -8.34 3.26
CA ILE A 129 -9.53 -7.10 2.67
C ILE A 129 -8.18 -7.31 1.96
N ILE A 130 -7.40 -8.30 2.40
CA ILE A 130 -6.07 -8.64 1.84
C ILE A 130 -6.04 -10.01 1.16
N ASN A 131 -7.19 -10.47 0.65
CA ASN A 131 -7.33 -11.82 0.11
C ASN A 131 -6.42 -12.05 -1.10
N THR A 132 -6.22 -11.04 -1.94
CA THR A 132 -5.32 -11.12 -3.11
C THR A 132 -3.89 -11.36 -2.69
N GLU A 133 -3.41 -10.62 -1.69
CA GLU A 133 -2.07 -10.72 -1.13
C GLU A 133 -1.87 -12.09 -0.46
N ILE A 134 -2.84 -12.55 0.34
CA ILE A 134 -2.83 -13.89 0.95
C ILE A 134 -2.71 -14.97 -0.14
N ASN A 135 -3.51 -14.89 -1.21
CA ASN A 135 -3.51 -15.88 -2.28
C ASN A 135 -2.19 -15.88 -3.05
N ILE A 136 -1.58 -14.72 -3.28
CA ILE A 136 -0.26 -14.62 -3.91
C ILE A 136 0.80 -15.26 -3.02
N LEU A 137 0.82 -14.96 -1.72
CA LEU A 137 1.77 -15.56 -0.79
C LEU A 137 1.59 -17.09 -0.69
N LYS A 138 0.35 -17.58 -0.63
CA LYS A 138 0.08 -19.03 -0.68
C LYS A 138 0.56 -19.67 -1.99
N ARG A 139 0.35 -19.00 -3.13
CA ARG A 139 0.77 -19.48 -4.46
C ARG A 139 2.29 -19.66 -4.56
N ILE A 140 3.06 -18.80 -3.89
CA ILE A 140 4.52 -18.93 -3.81
C ILE A 140 5.00 -19.84 -2.68
N GLY A 141 4.09 -20.57 -2.02
CA GLY A 141 4.41 -21.62 -1.05
C GLY A 141 4.27 -21.22 0.42
N ILE A 142 3.95 -19.97 0.74
CA ILE A 142 3.86 -19.53 2.15
C ILE A 142 2.66 -20.18 2.85
N LYS A 143 2.93 -20.81 4.00
CA LYS A 143 1.90 -21.42 4.84
C LYS A 143 1.18 -20.35 5.66
N ILE A 144 -0.08 -20.12 5.34
CA ILE A 144 -0.94 -19.11 5.97
C ILE A 144 -2.21 -19.78 6.50
N LYS A 145 -2.45 -19.68 7.81
CA LYS A 145 -3.69 -20.12 8.47
C LYS A 145 -4.50 -18.90 8.89
N ILE A 146 -5.78 -18.86 8.51
CA ILE A 146 -6.70 -17.79 8.86
C ILE A 146 -7.61 -18.29 9.98
N LYS A 147 -7.77 -17.52 11.06
CA LYS A 147 -8.71 -17.81 12.16
C LYS A 147 -9.44 -16.53 12.55
N GLY A 148 -10.68 -16.36 12.07
CA GLY A 148 -11.45 -15.14 12.32
C GLY A 148 -10.73 -13.88 11.82
N ASN A 149 -10.43 -12.98 12.76
CA ASN A 149 -9.74 -11.70 12.52
C ASN A 149 -8.21 -11.79 12.73
N GLU A 150 -7.66 -13.00 12.64
CA GLU A 150 -6.24 -13.29 12.83
C GLU A 150 -5.67 -14.07 11.66
N ILE A 151 -4.39 -13.85 11.39
CA ILE A 151 -3.60 -14.65 10.46
C ILE A 151 -2.35 -15.16 11.16
N ASN A 152 -2.10 -16.45 11.03
CA ASN A 152 -0.86 -17.09 11.44
C ASN A 152 -0.03 -17.44 10.20
N ILE A 153 1.24 -17.00 10.17
CA ILE A 153 2.19 -17.24 9.08
C ILE A 153 3.38 -18.03 9.63
N VAL A 154 3.78 -19.08 8.92
CA VAL A 154 4.97 -19.89 9.27
C VAL A 154 5.94 -19.89 8.09
N GLY A 155 7.11 -19.28 8.28
CA GLY A 155 8.13 -19.05 7.25
C GLY A 155 8.98 -20.25 6.83
N LYS A 156 8.49 -21.49 6.97
CA LYS A 156 9.29 -22.71 6.71
C LYS A 156 9.14 -23.27 5.28
N SER A 157 8.72 -22.44 4.32
CA SER A 157 8.40 -22.90 2.97
C SER A 157 9.46 -22.49 1.95
N LYS A 158 9.84 -23.43 1.07
CA LYS A 158 10.56 -23.10 -0.17
C LYS A 158 9.71 -22.11 -0.97
N ILE A 159 10.23 -20.91 -1.19
CA ILE A 159 9.54 -19.84 -1.90
C ILE A 159 9.64 -20.12 -3.39
N LYS A 160 8.51 -20.21 -4.10
CA LYS A 160 8.49 -20.39 -5.55
C LYS A 160 8.59 -19.05 -6.26
N ASN A 161 9.22 -19.02 -7.43
CA ASN A 161 9.21 -17.84 -8.29
C ASN A 161 7.80 -17.51 -8.82
N ILE A 162 7.63 -16.26 -9.25
CA ILE A 162 6.35 -15.78 -9.77
C ILE A 162 6.55 -14.67 -10.81
N LYS A 163 5.58 -14.54 -11.71
CA LYS A 163 5.39 -13.33 -12.51
C LYS A 163 4.16 -12.58 -12.01
N LEU A 164 4.32 -11.30 -11.68
CA LEU A 164 3.26 -10.49 -11.09
C LEU A 164 3.18 -9.13 -11.76
N LYS A 165 1.98 -8.58 -11.86
CA LYS A 165 1.73 -7.20 -12.28
C LYS A 165 0.95 -6.48 -11.18
N THR A 166 1.37 -5.27 -10.81
CA THR A 166 0.59 -4.43 -9.90
C THR A 166 -0.68 -3.97 -10.61
N ALA A 167 -1.78 -3.79 -9.88
CA ALA A 167 -3.03 -3.28 -10.42
C ALA A 167 -3.85 -2.57 -9.34
N PRO A 168 -4.82 -1.71 -9.71
CA PRO A 168 -5.75 -1.14 -8.74
C PRO A 168 -6.52 -2.22 -8.00
N TYR A 169 -7.02 -1.93 -6.80
CA TYR A 169 -7.76 -2.90 -5.99
C TYR A 169 -8.96 -3.49 -6.78
N PRO A 170 -9.20 -4.82 -6.73
CA PRO A 170 -8.60 -5.82 -5.84
C PRO A 170 -7.31 -6.49 -6.37
N GLY A 171 -6.65 -5.93 -7.38
CA GLY A 171 -5.35 -6.41 -7.84
C GLY A 171 -4.23 -6.22 -6.81
N PHE A 172 -3.03 -6.74 -7.11
CA PHE A 172 -1.90 -6.63 -6.18
C PHE A 172 -1.46 -5.16 -6.06
N PRO A 173 -1.39 -4.61 -4.83
CA PRO A 173 -1.13 -3.19 -4.64
C PRO A 173 0.35 -2.89 -4.90
N THR A 174 0.57 -1.80 -5.63
CA THR A 174 1.89 -1.24 -5.88
C THR A 174 2.66 -0.89 -4.59
N ASP A 175 1.96 -0.64 -3.48
CA ASP A 175 2.57 -0.35 -2.17
C ASP A 175 3.25 -1.54 -1.49
N LEU A 176 2.97 -2.77 -1.94
CA LEU A 176 3.62 -4.00 -1.46
C LEU A 176 4.68 -4.55 -2.43
N GLN A 177 4.90 -3.86 -3.54
CA GLN A 177 5.83 -4.29 -4.58
C GLN A 177 7.26 -4.44 -4.05
N ALA A 178 7.74 -3.46 -3.28
CA ALA A 178 9.12 -3.45 -2.78
C ALA A 178 9.39 -4.57 -1.78
N GLN A 179 8.44 -4.81 -0.88
CA GLN A 179 8.49 -5.86 0.14
C GLN A 179 8.44 -7.24 -0.53
N LEU A 180 7.57 -7.43 -1.52
CA LEU A 180 7.50 -8.67 -2.28
C LEU A 180 8.79 -8.92 -3.06
N MET A 181 9.41 -7.89 -3.64
CA MET A 181 10.68 -8.03 -4.35
C MET A 181 11.76 -8.67 -3.48
N VAL A 182 11.87 -8.26 -2.20
CA VAL A 182 12.81 -8.86 -1.24
C VAL A 182 12.51 -10.34 -1.01
N LEU A 183 11.23 -10.70 -0.86
CA LEU A 183 10.81 -12.10 -0.75
C LEU A 183 11.19 -12.91 -1.99
N LEU A 184 11.05 -12.31 -3.19
CA LEU A 184 11.39 -12.98 -4.45
C LEU A 184 12.89 -13.13 -4.67
N CYS A 185 13.74 -12.31 -4.05
CA CYS A 185 15.18 -12.58 -4.00
C CYS A 185 15.51 -13.89 -3.27
N LYS A 186 14.63 -14.37 -2.39
CA LYS A 186 14.75 -15.68 -1.71
C LYS A 186 14.04 -16.82 -2.43
N ALA A 187 13.34 -16.55 -3.53
CA ALA A 187 12.62 -17.57 -4.28
C ALA A 187 13.56 -18.52 -5.02
N ASP A 188 13.08 -19.70 -5.37
CA ASP A 188 13.75 -20.60 -6.29
C ASP A 188 13.48 -20.18 -7.74
N GLY A 189 14.54 -19.89 -8.49
CA GLY A 189 14.47 -19.47 -9.88
C GLY A 189 14.22 -17.97 -10.09
N ARG A 190 13.80 -17.63 -11.32
CA ARG A 190 13.67 -16.24 -11.78
C ARG A 190 12.23 -15.74 -11.65
N SER A 191 12.06 -14.57 -11.04
CA SER A 191 10.77 -13.89 -10.89
C SER A 191 10.69 -12.60 -11.72
N GLU A 192 9.48 -12.09 -11.94
CA GLU A 192 9.22 -10.83 -12.64
C GLU A 192 8.15 -10.02 -11.91
N ILE A 193 8.40 -8.73 -11.71
CA ILE A 193 7.37 -7.78 -11.29
C ILE A 193 7.22 -6.71 -12.38
N SER A 194 6.01 -6.51 -12.89
CA SER A 194 5.65 -5.34 -13.70
C SER A 194 4.90 -4.31 -12.85
N GLU A 195 5.45 -3.11 -12.73
CA GLU A 195 4.79 -1.96 -12.12
C GLU A 195 3.91 -1.24 -13.17
N LYS A 196 2.64 -1.01 -12.84
CA LYS A 196 1.63 -0.46 -13.75
C LYS A 196 0.93 0.79 -13.22
N ILE A 197 1.23 1.19 -11.99
CA ILE A 197 0.63 2.32 -11.28
C ILE A 197 1.58 3.52 -11.26
N PHE A 198 2.88 3.29 -11.03
CA PHE A 198 3.90 4.36 -10.94
C PHE A 198 5.09 4.15 -11.88
N GLU A 199 5.53 5.21 -12.55
CA GLU A 199 6.54 5.10 -13.62
C GLU A 199 7.98 4.91 -13.13
N ASN A 200 8.28 5.09 -11.83
CA ASN A 200 9.63 4.99 -11.25
C ASN A 200 9.66 4.35 -9.85
N ARG A 201 9.02 3.19 -9.67
CA ARG A 201 8.86 2.57 -8.33
C ARG A 201 9.95 1.59 -7.89
N PHE A 202 10.98 1.36 -8.70
CA PHE A 202 12.06 0.41 -8.41
C PHE A 202 13.31 1.01 -7.78
N MET A 203 13.22 2.19 -7.15
CA MET A 203 14.38 2.93 -6.59
C MET A 203 15.12 2.19 -5.46
N HIS A 204 14.50 1.17 -4.85
CA HIS A 204 15.12 0.32 -3.84
C HIS A 204 16.02 -0.79 -4.42
N ALA A 205 15.87 -1.13 -5.71
CA ALA A 205 16.59 -2.25 -6.30
C ALA A 205 18.12 -2.06 -6.33
N PRO A 206 18.68 -0.86 -6.59
CA PRO A 206 20.13 -0.62 -6.45
C PRO A 206 20.65 -0.91 -5.04
N GLU A 207 19.94 -0.49 -4.00
CA GLU A 207 20.31 -0.76 -2.61
C GLU A 207 20.22 -2.25 -2.27
N LEU A 208 19.21 -2.96 -2.76
CA LEU A 208 19.13 -4.42 -2.63
C LEU A 208 20.27 -5.12 -3.39
N ASN A 209 20.64 -4.64 -4.58
CA ASN A 209 21.80 -5.15 -5.34
C ASN A 209 23.11 -4.90 -4.59
N ARG A 210 23.23 -3.79 -3.85
CA ARG A 210 24.37 -3.52 -2.96
C ARG A 210 24.49 -4.55 -1.83
N MET A 211 23.36 -5.12 -1.39
CA MET A 211 23.31 -6.27 -0.49
C MET A 211 23.52 -7.62 -1.20
N GLY A 212 23.86 -7.63 -2.49
CA GLY A 212 24.11 -8.84 -3.27
C GLY A 212 22.89 -9.41 -4.00
N ALA A 213 21.75 -8.71 -4.04
CA ALA A 213 20.67 -9.10 -4.93
C ALA A 213 21.09 -9.03 -6.42
N LYS A 214 20.33 -9.75 -7.24
CA LYS A 214 20.51 -9.79 -8.69
C LYS A 214 19.21 -9.34 -9.36
N ILE A 215 18.99 -8.03 -9.34
CA ILE A 215 17.80 -7.39 -9.90
C ILE A 215 18.18 -6.56 -11.12
N LYS A 216 17.51 -6.81 -12.26
CA LYS A 216 17.65 -6.03 -13.49
C LYS A 216 16.33 -5.31 -13.81
N ILE A 217 16.41 -4.02 -14.08
CA ILE A 217 15.23 -3.18 -14.37
C ILE A 217 15.19 -2.88 -15.87
N PHE A 218 14.01 -3.03 -16.47
CA PHE A 218 13.71 -2.71 -17.86
C PHE A 218 12.42 -1.88 -17.90
N GLY A 219 12.56 -0.56 -17.86
CA GLY A 219 11.42 0.36 -17.73
C GLY A 219 10.58 0.03 -16.51
N ASN A 220 9.32 -0.36 -16.72
CA ASN A 220 8.40 -0.73 -15.65
C ASN A 220 8.43 -2.22 -15.26
N LYS A 221 9.45 -2.98 -15.68
CA LYS A 221 9.63 -4.38 -15.30
C LYS A 221 10.92 -4.57 -14.50
N ALA A 222 10.83 -5.34 -13.43
CA ALA A 222 11.98 -5.84 -12.70
C ALA A 222 12.08 -7.36 -12.86
N ILE A 223 13.27 -7.82 -13.23
CA ILE A 223 13.66 -9.23 -13.27
C ILE A 223 14.49 -9.51 -12.02
N ILE A 224 14.10 -10.53 -11.26
CA ILE A 224 14.73 -10.89 -9.99
C ILE A 224 15.24 -12.33 -10.09
N GLU A 225 16.56 -12.52 -10.00
CA GLU A 225 17.13 -13.85 -9.80
C GLU A 225 17.06 -14.20 -8.31
N GLY A 226 16.52 -15.38 -8.02
CA GLY A 226 16.32 -15.88 -6.67
C GLY A 226 17.57 -16.50 -6.02
N ASN A 227 17.35 -17.25 -4.93
CA ASN A 227 18.40 -17.92 -4.14
C ASN A 227 19.50 -16.97 -3.61
N ILE A 228 19.13 -15.73 -3.28
CA ILE A 228 20.06 -14.71 -2.79
C ILE A 228 20.33 -14.84 -1.29
N ASN A 229 21.61 -14.86 -0.92
CA ASN A 229 22.05 -14.64 0.44
C ASN A 229 22.46 -13.18 0.60
N PHE A 230 21.56 -12.36 1.16
CA PHE A 230 21.83 -10.95 1.40
C PHE A 230 23.06 -10.77 2.30
N LYS A 231 23.89 -9.80 1.94
CA LYS A 231 25.05 -9.36 2.71
C LYS A 231 24.70 -8.08 3.47
N ALA A 232 25.29 -7.93 4.65
CA ALA A 232 25.17 -6.70 5.41
C ALA A 232 25.82 -5.52 4.67
N ALA A 233 25.20 -4.35 4.75
CA ALA A 233 25.69 -3.12 4.11
C ALA A 233 25.08 -1.86 4.76
N GLU A 234 25.65 -0.68 4.49
CA GLU A 234 25.14 0.63 4.95
C GLU A 234 24.25 1.30 3.89
N LEU A 235 22.94 1.19 4.00
CA LEU A 235 21.96 1.47 2.96
C LEU A 235 21.34 2.86 3.09
N MET A 236 20.77 3.37 2.00
CA MET A 236 20.02 4.63 1.99
C MET A 236 18.55 4.43 1.62
N ALA A 237 17.65 4.83 2.52
CA ALA A 237 16.22 4.85 2.22
C ALA A 237 15.87 5.97 1.22
N THR A 238 15.07 5.64 0.19
CA THR A 238 14.63 6.58 -0.86
C THR A 238 13.16 7.00 -0.74
N ASP A 239 12.32 6.12 -0.19
CA ASP A 239 10.90 6.34 0.02
C ASP A 239 10.36 5.39 1.10
N LEU A 240 9.09 5.55 1.49
CA LEU A 240 8.45 4.79 2.56
C LEU A 240 8.54 3.27 2.34
N ARG A 241 8.18 2.78 1.16
CA ARG A 241 8.09 1.33 0.90
C ARG A 241 9.46 0.73 0.56
N ALA A 242 10.35 1.52 -0.03
CA ALA A 242 11.78 1.20 -0.11
C ALA A 242 12.41 1.05 1.28
N SER A 243 12.11 1.95 2.22
CA SER A 243 12.70 1.92 3.57
C SER A 243 12.43 0.58 4.27
N VAL A 244 11.17 0.14 4.25
CA VAL A 244 10.80 -1.11 4.92
C VAL A 244 11.32 -2.34 4.17
N SER A 245 11.44 -2.29 2.83
CA SER A 245 12.03 -3.41 2.07
C SER A 245 13.50 -3.61 2.41
N LEU A 246 14.26 -2.53 2.64
CA LEU A 246 15.65 -2.61 3.11
C LEU A 246 15.75 -3.22 4.52
N ILE A 247 14.84 -2.87 5.43
CA ILE A 247 14.75 -3.51 6.74
C ILE A 247 14.51 -5.01 6.59
N LEU A 248 13.54 -5.40 5.76
CA LEU A 248 13.23 -6.81 5.52
C LEU A 248 14.43 -7.59 4.96
N ALA A 249 15.20 -6.99 4.05
CA ALA A 249 16.40 -7.60 3.51
C ALA A 249 17.49 -7.76 4.59
N ALA A 250 17.71 -6.71 5.39
CA ALA A 250 18.68 -6.67 6.48
C ALA A 250 18.39 -7.71 7.57
N LEU A 251 17.12 -7.98 7.89
CA LEU A 251 16.73 -9.04 8.84
C LEU A 251 17.19 -10.45 8.42
N THR A 252 17.49 -10.66 7.14
CA THR A 252 17.96 -11.95 6.60
C THR A 252 19.44 -11.96 6.24
N ALA A 253 20.12 -10.81 6.40
CA ALA A 253 21.52 -10.67 6.06
C ALA A 253 22.41 -11.14 7.22
N LYS A 254 23.57 -11.74 6.90
CA LYS A 254 24.59 -12.01 7.91
C LYS A 254 25.41 -10.75 8.17
N GLY A 255 25.54 -10.36 9.43
CA GLY A 255 26.29 -9.18 9.86
C GLY A 255 25.39 -7.97 10.16
N LYS A 256 26.02 -6.80 10.36
CA LYS A 256 25.34 -5.56 10.74
C LYS A 256 25.05 -4.70 9.52
N SER A 257 23.77 -4.47 9.22
CA SER A 257 23.36 -3.45 8.25
C SER A 257 23.00 -2.15 8.98
N ILE A 258 23.28 -1.01 8.35
CA ILE A 258 22.87 0.33 8.81
C ILE A 258 21.94 0.88 7.74
N ILE A 259 20.80 1.47 8.10
CA ILE A 259 19.87 2.07 7.13
C ILE A 259 19.72 3.54 7.49
N ASN A 260 20.19 4.40 6.60
CA ASN A 260 20.16 5.85 6.74
C ASN A 260 18.86 6.43 6.14
N ARG A 261 18.56 7.70 6.49
CA ARG A 261 17.38 8.45 6.00
C ARG A 261 16.03 7.82 6.36
N ILE A 262 15.94 7.27 7.58
CA ILE A 262 14.75 6.56 8.05
C ILE A 262 13.49 7.45 8.18
N TYR A 263 13.59 8.77 8.05
CA TYR A 263 12.43 9.67 8.09
C TYR A 263 11.39 9.34 7.00
N HIS A 264 11.81 8.67 5.92
CA HIS A 264 10.89 8.13 4.92
C HIS A 264 9.98 7.02 5.49
N LEU A 265 10.50 6.19 6.40
CA LEU A 265 9.80 5.08 7.05
C LEU A 265 8.74 5.58 8.04
N ASP A 266 9.08 6.62 8.81
CA ASP A 266 8.20 7.19 9.86
C ASP A 266 6.89 7.73 9.31
N ARG A 267 6.81 7.99 8.01
CA ARG A 267 5.59 8.42 7.31
C ARG A 267 4.49 7.35 7.25
N GLY A 268 4.80 6.09 7.54
CA GLY A 268 3.82 5.01 7.38
C GLY A 268 4.09 3.71 8.12
N TYR A 269 5.14 3.63 8.94
CA TYR A 269 5.31 2.55 9.92
C TYR A 269 5.60 3.15 11.28
N GLU A 270 4.69 2.93 12.22
CA GLU A 270 4.83 3.38 13.60
C GLU A 270 5.67 2.38 14.40
N GLN A 271 6.79 2.85 14.96
CA GLN A 271 7.65 2.12 15.92
C GLN A 271 7.99 0.69 15.46
N ILE A 272 8.29 0.53 14.17
CA ILE A 272 8.53 -0.79 13.57
C ILE A 272 9.71 -1.52 14.21
N GLU A 273 10.75 -0.80 14.64
CA GLU A 273 11.87 -1.36 15.39
C GLU A 273 11.41 -2.03 16.68
N LYS A 274 10.47 -1.42 17.42
CA LYS A 274 9.91 -2.00 18.64
C LYS A 274 9.01 -3.19 18.34
N LYS A 275 8.15 -3.09 17.33
CA LYS A 275 7.26 -4.19 16.91
C LYS A 275 8.06 -5.42 16.49
N LEU A 276 9.14 -5.22 15.73
CA LEU A 276 10.03 -6.30 15.27
C LEU A 276 10.92 -6.84 16.40
N SER A 277 11.47 -5.99 17.27
CA SER A 277 12.28 -6.45 18.41
C SER A 277 11.45 -7.30 19.38
N ASN A 278 10.19 -6.96 19.60
CA ASN A 278 9.26 -7.72 20.44
C ASN A 278 8.96 -9.13 19.91
N VAL A 279 9.27 -9.41 18.64
CA VAL A 279 9.15 -10.75 18.04
C VAL A 279 10.51 -11.37 17.70
N GLY A 280 11.58 -10.88 18.32
CA GLY A 280 12.91 -11.48 18.29
C GLY A 280 13.88 -10.94 17.24
N ALA A 281 13.53 -9.86 16.51
CA ALA A 281 14.47 -9.23 15.60
C ALA A 281 15.56 -8.46 16.37
N ASN A 282 16.83 -8.66 16.00
CA ASN A 282 17.92 -7.82 16.49
C ASN A 282 17.99 -6.51 15.68
N ILE A 283 17.16 -5.55 16.07
CA ILE A 283 17.03 -4.25 15.43
C ILE A 283 16.97 -3.15 16.50
N ARG A 284 17.59 -2.01 16.21
CA ARG A 284 17.51 -0.82 17.04
C ARG A 284 17.52 0.44 16.18
N ARG A 285 16.80 1.47 16.59
CA ARG A 285 16.92 2.80 16.04
C ARG A 285 18.12 3.50 16.68
N ILE A 286 18.97 4.11 15.86
CA ILE A 286 20.10 4.93 16.29
C ILE A 286 19.68 6.38 16.05
N SER A 287 19.73 7.19 17.10
CA SER A 287 19.41 8.63 17.10
C SER A 287 20.58 9.45 16.57
#